data_AF-A0AAV3ZPU9-F1
#
_entry.id   AF-A0AAV3ZPU9-F1
#
_cell.length_a   1.000
_cell.length_b   1.000
_cell.length_c   1.000
_cell.angle_alpha   90.00
_cell.angle_beta   90.00
_cell.angle_gamma   90.00
#
_symmetry.space_group_name_H-M   'P 1'
#
loop_
_entity.id
_entity.type
_entity.pdbx_description
1 polymer ?
#
loop_
_entity_poly.entity_id
_entity_poly.type
_entity_poly.pdbx_seq_one_letter_code
_entity_poly.pdbx_strand_id
1 'polypeptide(L)'
;MTSERNMSKDCGAVTKIDIGSDHIMVRARIVINSRLERLRRVNRKRPIKINIEILEMHKEQFQLEISNRFNALEENKPTIETFHKIMEEKAKRFGKNGKDKPKEKLEEDMEIERLDEKRKTLKKKEGKTTAEKIEYTELNKLVRKKEGRGKAGKKRRNREFYCKWRRFKRSI
;
A
#
# COMPACT_ATOMS: atom_id res chain seq x y z
N MET A 1 -19.42 4.73 -28.24
CA MET A 1 -19.65 4.98 -26.81
C MET A 1 -18.39 5.63 -26.23
N THR A 2 -18.39 6.96 -26.16
CA THR A 2 -17.22 7.80 -25.87
C THR A 2 -16.70 7.62 -24.45
N SER A 3 -15.39 7.43 -24.36
CA SER A 3 -14.62 7.22 -23.14
C SER A 3 -14.36 8.55 -22.43
N GLU A 4 -15.36 9.09 -21.74
CA GLU A 4 -15.17 10.26 -20.87
C GLU A 4 -14.34 9.88 -19.63
N ARG A 5 -13.02 9.86 -19.79
CA ARG A 5 -12.04 9.67 -18.72
C ARG A 5 -12.06 10.91 -17.83
N ASN A 6 -12.72 10.85 -16.68
CA ASN A 6 -12.52 11.72 -15.50
C ASN A 6 -12.02 13.14 -15.84
N MET A 7 -12.79 13.90 -16.60
CA MET A 7 -12.44 15.28 -16.92
C MET A 7 -12.84 16.17 -15.74
N SER A 8 -11.90 16.94 -15.22
CA SER A 8 -12.19 18.08 -14.35
C SER A 8 -13.24 18.95 -15.05
N LYS A 9 -14.40 19.14 -14.42
CA LYS A 9 -15.46 20.03 -14.92
C LYS A 9 -15.33 21.35 -14.18
N ASP A 10 -15.67 22.45 -14.83
CA ASP A 10 -15.86 23.76 -14.18
C ASP A 10 -14.60 24.24 -13.41
N CYS A 11 -13.54 24.55 -14.17
CA CYS A 11 -12.32 25.19 -13.67
C CYS A 11 -12.41 26.70 -13.91
N GLY A 12 -12.32 27.51 -12.85
CA GLY A 12 -12.41 28.96 -12.95
C GLY A 12 -11.63 29.66 -11.85
N ALA A 13 -11.07 30.83 -12.17
CA ALA A 13 -10.47 31.70 -11.19
C ALA A 13 -11.55 32.55 -10.49
N VAL A 14 -11.49 32.65 -9.17
CA VAL A 14 -12.37 33.49 -8.38
C VAL A 14 -11.67 34.82 -8.16
N THR A 15 -12.04 35.82 -8.96
CA THR A 15 -11.32 37.09 -9.08
C THR A 15 -11.78 38.18 -8.12
N LYS A 16 -12.93 38.01 -7.46
CA LYS A 16 -13.59 39.06 -6.65
C LYS A 16 -13.49 38.87 -5.13
N ILE A 17 -12.61 37.98 -4.66
CA ILE A 17 -12.42 37.76 -3.23
C ILE A 17 -11.07 38.34 -2.84
N ASP A 18 -11.08 39.28 -1.90
CA ASP A 18 -9.87 39.78 -1.29
C ASP A 18 -9.38 38.77 -0.25
N ILE A 19 -8.32 38.04 -0.59
CA ILE A 19 -7.75 36.95 0.23
C ILE A 19 -6.54 37.44 1.03
N GLY A 20 -6.14 38.72 0.88
CA GLY A 20 -4.92 39.24 1.52
C GLY A 20 -3.66 38.47 1.11
N SER A 21 -3.70 37.82 -0.05
CA SER A 21 -2.59 37.05 -0.63
C SER A 21 -2.49 37.41 -2.11
N ASP A 22 -1.26 37.54 -2.62
CA ASP A 22 -0.99 37.85 -4.02
C ASP A 22 -1.40 36.74 -5.01
N HIS A 23 -1.95 35.63 -4.50
CA HIS A 23 -2.38 34.48 -5.30
C HIS A 23 -3.89 34.48 -5.55
N ILE A 24 -4.28 34.23 -6.80
CA ILE A 24 -5.68 34.11 -7.21
C ILE A 24 -6.24 32.73 -6.82
N MET A 25 -7.41 32.70 -6.20
CA MET A 25 -8.08 31.44 -5.88
C MET A 25 -8.63 30.78 -7.14
N VAL A 26 -8.33 29.51 -7.35
CA VAL A 26 -8.87 28.72 -8.46
C VAL A 26 -9.83 27.66 -7.92
N ARG A 27 -11.04 27.63 -8.46
CA ARG A 27 -12.06 26.62 -8.20
C ARG A 27 -12.07 25.60 -9.33
N ALA A 28 -12.13 24.32 -8.99
CA ALA A 28 -12.35 23.23 -9.94
C ALA A 28 -13.36 22.23 -9.39
N ARG A 29 -14.28 21.73 -10.22
CA ARG A 29 -15.21 20.64 -9.86
C ARG A 29 -14.75 19.32 -10.46
N ILE A 30 -14.12 18.49 -9.64
CA ILE A 30 -13.64 17.17 -10.07
C ILE A 30 -14.71 16.12 -9.77
N VAL A 31 -15.20 15.42 -10.80
CA VAL A 31 -16.09 14.27 -10.64
C VAL A 31 -15.25 13.01 -10.58
N ILE A 32 -15.24 12.36 -9.41
CA ILE A 32 -14.51 11.11 -9.18
C ILE A 32 -15.51 9.99 -8.98
N ASN A 33 -15.45 8.97 -9.83
CA ASN A 33 -16.20 7.73 -9.61
C ASN A 33 -15.50 6.91 -8.51
N SER A 34 -15.92 7.12 -7.26
CA SER A 34 -15.35 6.49 -6.07
C SER A 34 -15.45 4.96 -6.10
N ARG A 35 -16.51 4.41 -6.71
CA ARG A 35 -16.71 2.96 -6.87
C ARG A 35 -15.64 2.37 -7.80
N LEU A 36 -15.37 2.99 -8.94
CA LEU A 36 -14.33 2.55 -9.86
C LEU A 36 -12.93 2.72 -9.26
N GLU A 37 -12.66 3.83 -8.56
CA GLU A 37 -11.38 4.03 -7.87
C GLU A 37 -11.15 3.00 -6.76
N ARG A 38 -12.21 2.64 -6.03
CA ARG A 38 -12.16 1.56 -5.04
C ARG A 38 -11.89 0.22 -5.72
N LEU A 39 -12.59 -0.11 -6.80
CA LEU A 39 -12.36 -1.35 -7.55
C LEU A 39 -10.94 -1.41 -8.11
N ARG A 40 -10.39 -0.31 -8.63
CA ARG A 40 -8.98 -0.22 -9.05
C ARG A 40 -8.01 -0.47 -7.90
N ARG A 41 -8.32 0.01 -6.69
CA ARG A 41 -7.48 -0.21 -5.50
C ARG A 41 -7.60 -1.62 -4.93
N VAL A 42 -8.81 -2.20 -4.91
CA VAL A 42 -9.09 -3.54 -4.39
C VAL A 42 -8.61 -4.61 -5.36
N ASN A 43 -8.84 -4.42 -6.66
CA ASN A 43 -8.43 -5.34 -7.72
C ASN A 43 -7.04 -5.02 -8.26
N ARG A 44 -6.23 -4.22 -7.55
CA ARG A 44 -4.79 -4.17 -7.84
C ARG A 44 -4.28 -5.60 -7.73
N LYS A 45 -3.92 -6.19 -8.88
CA LYS A 45 -3.22 -7.47 -8.94
C LYS A 45 -2.14 -7.40 -7.88
N ARG A 46 -2.18 -8.31 -6.91
CA ARG A 46 -1.22 -8.32 -5.79
C ARG A 46 0.19 -8.23 -6.41
N PRO A 47 1.09 -7.40 -5.88
CA PRO A 47 2.46 -7.38 -6.38
C PRO A 47 2.98 -8.82 -6.37
N ILE A 48 3.60 -9.23 -7.49
CA ILE A 48 4.10 -10.59 -7.66
C ILE A 48 5.02 -10.88 -6.47
N LYS A 49 4.73 -11.94 -5.72
CA LYS A 49 5.50 -12.32 -4.52
C LYS A 49 6.81 -12.97 -4.94
N ILE A 50 7.79 -12.14 -5.26
CA ILE A 50 9.12 -12.55 -5.69
C ILE A 50 10.10 -12.20 -4.58
N ASN A 51 10.98 -13.12 -4.21
CA ASN A 51 12.09 -12.77 -3.34
C ASN A 51 13.12 -11.95 -4.13
N ILE A 52 13.15 -10.65 -3.87
CA ILE A 52 14.01 -9.70 -4.59
C ILE A 52 15.49 -10.02 -4.37
N GLU A 53 15.87 -10.48 -3.18
CA GLU A 53 17.26 -10.83 -2.82
C GLU A 53 17.78 -11.98 -3.70
N ILE A 54 16.96 -13.02 -3.91
CA ILE A 54 17.33 -14.16 -4.76
C ILE A 54 17.35 -13.73 -6.24
N LEU A 55 16.43 -12.88 -6.66
CA LEU A 55 16.41 -12.37 -8.03
C LEU A 55 17.65 -11.51 -8.32
N GLU A 56 18.11 -10.70 -7.36
CA GLU A 56 19.33 -9.92 -7.46
C GLU A 56 20.57 -10.81 -7.52
N MET A 57 20.63 -11.90 -6.76
CA MET A 57 21.71 -12.88 -6.85
C MET A 57 21.80 -13.55 -8.23
N HIS A 58 20.65 -13.76 -8.90
CA HIS A 58 20.58 -14.37 -10.23
C HIS A 58 20.38 -13.33 -11.36
N LYS A 59 20.75 -12.07 -11.14
CA LYS A 59 20.47 -10.95 -12.07
C LYS A 59 20.96 -11.23 -13.49
N GLU A 60 22.19 -11.71 -13.64
CA GLU A 60 22.81 -11.93 -14.96
C GLU A 60 22.09 -13.03 -15.75
N GLN A 61 21.79 -14.15 -15.08
CA GLN A 61 21.06 -15.27 -15.68
C GLN A 61 19.63 -14.87 -16.04
N PHE A 62 18.98 -14.07 -15.20
CA PHE A 62 17.65 -13.54 -15.45
C PHE A 62 17.62 -12.59 -16.65
N GLN A 63 18.60 -11.68 -16.75
CA GLN A 63 18.74 -10.75 -17.87
C GLN A 63 18.99 -11.49 -19.18
N LEU A 64 19.84 -12.52 -19.15
CA LEU A 64 20.16 -13.33 -20.33
C LEU A 64 18.97 -14.17 -20.81
N GLU A 65 18.19 -14.78 -19.90
CA GLU A 65 16.97 -15.49 -20.29
C GLU A 65 15.87 -14.56 -20.82
N ILE A 66 15.84 -13.33 -20.34
CA ILE A 66 14.93 -12.28 -20.81
C ILE A 66 15.32 -11.83 -22.21
N SER A 67 16.58 -11.48 -22.44
CA SER A 67 17.05 -11.01 -23.74
C SER A 67 16.85 -12.06 -24.82
N ASN A 68 17.20 -13.31 -24.54
CA ASN A 68 17.02 -14.42 -25.48
C ASN A 68 15.54 -14.63 -25.86
N ARG A 69 14.64 -14.50 -24.88
CA ARG A 69 13.20 -14.70 -25.11
C ARG A 69 12.56 -13.50 -25.81
N PHE A 70 13.07 -12.29 -25.60
CA PHE A 70 12.62 -11.09 -26.33
C PHE A 70 13.11 -11.06 -27.77
N ASN A 71 14.36 -11.45 -28.03
CA ASN A 71 14.88 -11.59 -29.38
C ASN A 71 14.05 -12.60 -30.20
N ALA A 72 13.63 -13.71 -29.58
CA ALA A 72 12.73 -14.69 -30.21
C ALA A 72 11.27 -14.19 -30.42
N LEU A 73 10.87 -13.08 -29.78
CA LEU A 73 9.53 -12.52 -29.87
C LEU A 73 9.43 -11.29 -30.78
N GLU A 74 10.55 -10.66 -31.14
CA GLU A 74 10.58 -9.51 -32.06
C GLU A 74 9.92 -9.83 -33.40
N GLU A 75 10.00 -11.08 -33.85
CA GLU A 75 9.36 -11.58 -35.08
C GLU A 75 7.82 -11.53 -35.04
N ASN A 76 7.21 -11.51 -33.84
CA ASN A 76 5.77 -11.71 -33.66
C ASN A 76 5.00 -10.49 -33.08
N LYS A 77 5.62 -9.31 -32.98
CA LYS A 77 5.02 -8.05 -32.46
C LYS A 77 4.16 -8.24 -31.18
N PRO A 78 4.78 -8.59 -30.04
CA PRO A 78 4.06 -8.92 -28.82
C PRO A 78 3.26 -7.74 -28.25
N THR A 79 2.12 -8.04 -27.64
CA THR A 79 1.30 -7.05 -26.91
C THR A 79 1.88 -6.78 -25.51
N ILE A 80 1.64 -5.60 -24.93
CA ILE A 80 2.12 -5.24 -23.57
C ILE A 80 1.71 -6.29 -22.51
N GLU A 81 0.55 -6.94 -22.68
CA GLU A 81 0.09 -7.99 -21.77
C GLU A 81 0.91 -9.27 -21.84
N THR A 82 1.41 -9.65 -23.03
CA THR A 82 2.27 -10.83 -23.17
C THR A 82 3.65 -10.56 -22.59
N PHE A 83 4.17 -9.34 -22.75
CA PHE A 83 5.41 -8.89 -22.10
C PHE A 83 5.34 -9.05 -20.58
N HIS A 84 4.25 -8.58 -19.96
CA HIS A 84 4.06 -8.70 -18.52
C HIS A 84 3.99 -10.15 -18.04
N LYS A 85 3.34 -11.04 -18.80
CA LYS A 85 3.25 -12.47 -18.47
C LYS A 85 4.62 -13.15 -18.50
N ILE A 86 5.45 -12.85 -19.50
CA ILE A 86 6.79 -13.45 -19.64
C ILE A 86 7.70 -12.99 -18.51
N MET A 87 7.71 -11.68 -18.21
CA MET A 87 8.46 -11.13 -17.09
C MET A 87 8.03 -11.78 -15.77
N GLU A 88 6.73 -11.95 -15.56
CA GLU A 88 6.19 -12.59 -14.36
C GLU A 88 6.57 -14.08 -14.26
N GLU A 89 6.51 -14.83 -15.37
CA GLU A 89 6.89 -16.24 -15.44
C GLU A 89 8.37 -16.44 -15.10
N LYS A 90 9.25 -15.65 -15.74
CA LYS A 90 10.69 -15.72 -15.51
C LYS A 90 11.05 -15.29 -14.10
N ALA A 91 10.46 -14.20 -13.60
CA ALA A 91 10.79 -13.72 -12.27
C ALA A 91 10.30 -14.67 -11.17
N LYS A 92 9.19 -15.40 -11.39
CA LYS A 92 8.76 -16.50 -10.49
C LYS A 92 9.72 -17.70 -10.52
N ARG A 93 10.28 -18.03 -11.69
CA ARG A 93 11.24 -19.14 -11.86
C ARG A 93 12.52 -18.90 -11.05
N PHE A 94 13.08 -17.69 -11.11
CA PHE A 94 14.31 -17.34 -10.41
C PHE A 94 14.08 -16.93 -8.95
N GLY A 95 13.10 -16.07 -8.68
CA GLY A 95 12.93 -15.49 -7.35
C GLY A 95 12.30 -16.42 -6.30
N LYS A 96 11.90 -17.65 -6.68
CA LYS A 96 11.07 -18.58 -5.90
C LYS A 96 9.79 -17.91 -5.37
N ASN A 97 8.79 -18.69 -4.95
CA ASN A 97 7.61 -18.11 -4.29
C ASN A 97 8.06 -17.44 -2.99
N GLY A 98 8.18 -16.12 -2.99
CA GLY A 98 8.54 -15.37 -1.79
C GLY A 98 7.51 -15.69 -0.72
N LYS A 99 7.92 -16.45 0.30
CA LYS A 99 7.14 -16.54 1.54
C LYS A 99 7.06 -15.11 2.07
N ASP A 100 5.87 -14.69 2.49
CA ASP A 100 5.75 -13.41 3.17
C ASP A 100 6.72 -13.47 4.36
N LYS A 101 7.83 -12.73 4.32
CA LYS A 101 8.72 -12.63 5.49
C LYS A 101 7.81 -12.20 6.64
N PRO A 102 7.79 -12.92 7.78
CA PRO A 102 7.02 -12.48 8.92
C PRO A 102 7.48 -11.06 9.22
N LYS A 103 6.55 -10.11 9.17
CA LYS A 103 6.89 -8.72 9.47
C LYS A 103 7.45 -8.73 10.87
N GLU A 104 8.69 -8.29 11.01
CA GLU A 104 9.30 -8.08 12.31
C GLU A 104 8.37 -7.18 13.12
N LYS A 105 7.79 -7.73 14.19
CA LYS A 105 6.86 -6.98 15.03
C LYS A 105 7.68 -5.92 15.73
N LEU A 106 7.32 -4.66 15.52
CA LEU A 106 7.91 -3.56 16.27
C LEU A 106 7.60 -3.72 17.75
N GLU A 107 8.47 -3.20 18.62
CA GLU A 107 8.26 -3.21 20.07
C GLU A 107 6.88 -2.64 20.45
N GLU A 108 6.46 -1.56 19.78
CA GLU A 108 5.13 -0.95 19.98
C GLU A 108 3.99 -1.93 19.66
N ASP A 109 4.12 -2.74 18.61
CA ASP A 109 3.10 -3.72 18.22
C ASP A 109 3.07 -4.89 19.23
N MET A 110 4.23 -5.30 19.77
CA MET A 110 4.31 -6.31 20.84
C MET A 110 3.74 -5.80 22.16
N GLU A 111 3.95 -4.53 22.49
CA GLU A 111 3.42 -3.92 23.71
C GLU A 111 1.89 -3.81 23.67
N ILE A 112 1.32 -3.46 22.51
CA ILE A 112 -0.13 -3.48 22.29
C ILE A 112 -0.67 -4.90 22.50
N GLU A 113 -0.01 -5.92 21.96
CA GLU A 113 -0.42 -7.32 22.09
C GLU A 113 -0.45 -7.79 23.56
N ARG A 114 0.59 -7.45 24.35
CA ARG A 114 0.63 -7.73 25.80
C ARG A 114 -0.52 -7.06 26.57
N LEU A 115 -0.84 -5.80 26.24
CA LEU A 115 -1.96 -5.08 26.85
C LEU A 115 -3.31 -5.71 26.45
N ASP A 116 -3.42 -6.20 25.22
CA ASP A 116 -4.61 -6.86 24.70
C ASP A 116 -4.87 -8.21 25.36
N GLU A 117 -3.81 -8.96 25.68
CA GLU A 117 -3.87 -10.20 26.45
C GLU A 117 -4.38 -9.96 27.87
N LYS A 118 -3.83 -8.96 28.59
CA LYS A 118 -4.32 -8.55 29.91
C LYS A 118 -5.79 -8.11 29.88
N ARG A 119 -6.20 -7.40 28.82
CA ARG A 119 -7.61 -7.04 28.62
C ARG A 119 -8.49 -8.28 28.42
N LYS A 120 -8.02 -9.29 27.68
CA LYS A 120 -8.76 -10.54 27.43
C LYS A 120 -8.91 -11.39 28.70
N THR A 121 -7.90 -11.48 29.55
CA THR A 121 -7.98 -12.21 30.83
C THR A 121 -9.00 -11.56 31.76
N LEU A 122 -8.94 -10.23 31.92
CA LEU A 122 -9.93 -9.47 32.69
C LEU A 122 -11.33 -9.51 32.07
N LYS A 123 -11.46 -9.69 30.74
CA LYS A 123 -12.76 -9.88 30.09
C LYS A 123 -13.42 -11.20 30.51
N LYS A 124 -12.63 -12.28 30.58
CA LYS A 124 -13.08 -13.66 30.81
C LYS A 124 -13.43 -13.99 32.27
N LYS A 125 -12.94 -13.22 33.25
CA LYS A 125 -13.29 -13.41 34.67
C LYS A 125 -14.79 -13.14 34.89
N GLU A 126 -15.50 -14.08 35.50
CA GLU A 126 -16.86 -13.91 36.01
C GLU A 126 -16.80 -13.38 37.45
N GLY A 127 -17.73 -12.50 37.85
CA GLY A 127 -17.75 -11.93 39.22
C GLY A 127 -16.71 -10.82 39.49
N LYS A 128 -16.48 -9.91 38.52
CA LYS A 128 -15.45 -8.86 38.64
C LYS A 128 -15.70 -7.90 39.79
N THR A 129 -14.66 -7.63 40.55
CA THR A 129 -14.64 -6.54 41.54
C THR A 129 -14.77 -5.17 40.87
N THR A 130 -15.20 -4.14 41.62
CA THR A 130 -15.31 -2.76 41.10
C THR A 130 -13.96 -2.24 40.58
N ALA A 131 -12.87 -2.60 41.26
CA ALA A 131 -11.51 -2.26 40.84
C ALA A 131 -11.14 -2.89 39.48
N GLU A 132 -11.41 -4.19 39.28
CA GLU A 132 -11.12 -4.87 38.00
C GLU A 132 -11.98 -4.33 36.84
N LYS A 133 -13.20 -3.84 37.12
CA LYS A 133 -14.03 -3.16 36.12
C LYS A 133 -13.38 -1.83 35.69
N ILE A 134 -12.89 -1.04 36.64
CA ILE A 134 -12.17 0.21 36.36
C ILE A 134 -10.91 -0.09 35.55
N GLU A 135 -10.09 -1.04 36.01
CA GLU A 135 -8.84 -1.46 35.35
C GLU A 135 -9.11 -1.91 33.90
N TYR A 136 -10.15 -2.69 33.67
CA TYR A 136 -10.56 -3.09 32.32
C TYR A 136 -10.90 -1.89 31.43
N THR A 137 -11.62 -0.89 31.96
CA THR A 137 -11.98 0.31 31.19
C THR A 137 -10.76 1.16 30.83
N GLU A 138 -9.81 1.28 31.76
CA GLU A 138 -8.56 2.02 31.54
C GLU A 138 -7.67 1.32 30.52
N LEU A 139 -7.50 0.00 30.64
CA LEU A 139 -6.79 -0.81 29.66
C LEU A 139 -7.42 -0.70 28.27
N ASN A 140 -8.75 -0.71 28.18
CA ASN A 140 -9.45 -0.59 26.89
C ASN A 140 -9.23 0.80 26.25
N LYS A 141 -9.23 1.88 27.04
CA LYS A 141 -8.89 3.23 26.57
C LYS A 141 -7.44 3.29 26.08
N LEU A 142 -6.51 2.71 26.83
CA LEU A 142 -5.08 2.72 26.54
C LEU A 142 -4.74 1.93 25.27
N VAL A 143 -5.31 0.74 25.10
CA VAL A 143 -5.20 -0.05 23.87
C VAL A 143 -5.73 0.74 22.68
N ARG A 144 -6.95 1.29 22.75
CA ARG A 144 -7.54 2.07 21.64
C ARG A 144 -6.68 3.28 21.27
N LYS A 145 -6.11 3.96 22.26
CA LYS A 145 -5.21 5.11 22.06
C LYS A 145 -3.91 4.68 21.36
N LYS A 146 -3.28 3.58 21.80
CA LYS A 146 -2.06 3.05 21.17
C LYS A 146 -2.32 2.51 19.76
N GLU A 147 -3.42 1.80 19.55
CA GLU A 147 -3.84 1.36 18.20
C GLU A 147 -4.08 2.54 17.25
N GLY A 148 -4.71 3.61 17.74
CA GLY A 148 -4.92 4.84 16.97
C GLY A 148 -3.59 5.48 16.53
N ARG A 149 -2.63 5.58 17.44
CA ARG A 149 -1.27 6.08 17.16
C ARG A 149 -0.50 5.16 16.21
N GLY A 150 -0.57 3.84 16.41
CA GLY A 150 0.05 2.84 15.54
C GLY A 150 -0.50 2.86 14.12
N LYS A 151 -1.82 3.06 13.95
CA LYS A 151 -2.46 3.23 12.62
C LYS A 151 -1.98 4.51 11.91
N ALA A 152 -1.80 5.61 12.64
CA ALA A 152 -1.25 6.85 12.09
C ALA A 152 0.22 6.68 11.66
N GLY A 153 1.05 6.03 12.47
CA GLY A 153 2.44 5.70 12.14
C GLY A 153 2.56 4.75 10.94
N LYS A 154 1.74 3.70 10.86
CA LYS A 154 1.66 2.79 9.71
C LYS A 154 1.26 3.52 8.41
N LYS A 155 0.35 4.50 8.48
CA LYS A 155 0.00 5.35 7.32
C LYS A 155 1.18 6.21 6.84
N ARG A 156 1.94 6.84 7.75
CA ARG A 156 3.16 7.63 7.40
C ARG A 156 4.21 6.76 6.71
N ARG A 157 4.55 5.60 7.29
CA ARG A 157 5.56 4.68 6.74
C ARG A 157 5.18 4.07 5.40
N ASN A 158 3.91 3.70 5.21
CA ASN A 158 3.44 3.27 3.89
C ASN A 158 3.61 4.39 2.86
N ARG A 159 3.37 5.65 3.23
CA ARG A 159 3.62 6.80 2.35
C ARG A 159 5.09 6.92 1.96
N GLU A 160 6.00 6.77 2.93
CA GLU A 160 7.45 6.80 2.70
C GLU A 160 7.92 5.65 1.81
N PHE A 161 7.46 4.42 2.05
CA PHE A 161 7.76 3.26 1.20
C PHE A 161 7.30 3.49 -0.24
N TYR A 162 6.07 3.97 -0.45
CA TYR A 162 5.56 4.30 -1.78
C TYR A 162 6.38 5.41 -2.45
N CYS A 163 6.80 6.43 -1.71
CA CYS A 163 7.68 7.48 -2.23
C CYS A 163 9.06 6.92 -2.63
N LYS A 164 9.64 6.03 -1.83
CA LYS A 164 10.94 5.40 -2.09
C LYS A 164 10.88 4.47 -3.31
N TRP A 165 9.84 3.65 -3.41
CA TRP A 165 9.60 2.77 -4.57
C TRP A 165 9.36 3.57 -5.86
N ARG A 166 8.69 4.72 -5.77
CA ARG A 166 8.47 5.63 -6.92
C ARG A 166 9.76 6.32 -7.38
N ARG A 167 10.71 6.59 -6.49
CA ARG A 167 12.06 7.08 -6.86
C ARG A 167 12.87 5.99 -7.55
N PHE A 168 12.88 4.77 -7.02
CA PHE A 168 13.58 3.63 -7.63
C PHE A 168 13.07 3.33 -9.05
N LYS A 169 11.76 3.42 -9.28
CA LYS A 169 11.17 3.30 -10.62
C LYS A 169 11.53 4.40 -11.62
N ARG A 170 12.08 5.52 -11.16
CA ARG A 170 12.53 6.63 -12.02
C ARG A 170 14.03 6.56 -12.35
N SER A 171 14.78 5.74 -11.62
CA SER A 171 16.23 5.56 -11.80
C SER A 171 16.58 4.31 -12.62
N ILE A 172 15.57 3.51 -12.98
CA ILE A 172 15.63 2.45 -14.00
C ILE A 172 14.97 3.02 -15.25
#